data_AF-A0A323TCD5-F1
#
_entry.id   AF-A0A323TCD5-F1
#
_cell.length_a   1.000
_cell.length_b   1.000
_cell.length_c   1.000
_cell.angle_alpha   90.00
_cell.angle_beta   90.00
_cell.angle_gamma   90.00
#
_symmetry.space_group_name_H-M   'P 1'
#
loop_
_entity.id
_entity.type
_entity.pdbx_description
1 polymer ?
#
loop_
_entity_poly.entity_id
_entity_poly.type
_entity_poly.pdbx_seq_one_letter_code
_entity_poly.pdbx_strand_id
1 'polypeptide(L)'
;MKSQLDDDKPIFQQICVMIEEDILDNQIHEEEKIPSTNELAKFYRINPATAAKGIQTLVDKEIIYKRRGIGMFVQKGAKEKLIEERKQTFMKNYVEPLLHEAKRLRVGKEEIISYMEREDDQ
;
A
#
# COMPACT_ATOMS: atom_id res chain seq x y z
N MET A 1 -8.74 -10.08 4.47
CA MET A 1 -8.68 -9.38 5.77
C MET A 1 -7.71 -10.06 6.74
N LYS A 2 -6.63 -9.36 7.10
CA LYS A 2 -5.64 -9.78 8.12
C LYS A 2 -6.27 -9.70 9.52
N SER A 3 -6.02 -10.69 10.38
CA SER A 3 -6.71 -10.83 11.68
C SER A 3 -6.06 -10.09 12.85
N GLN A 4 -4.85 -9.54 12.70
CA GLN A 4 -4.07 -8.98 13.81
C GLN A 4 -3.39 -7.67 13.43
N LEU A 5 -3.47 -6.70 14.33
CA LEU A 5 -2.82 -5.40 14.24
C LEU A 5 -1.51 -5.42 15.04
N ASP A 6 -0.53 -4.67 14.56
CA ASP A 6 0.81 -4.51 15.13
C ASP A 6 0.80 -3.38 16.18
N ASP A 7 1.38 -3.59 17.36
CA ASP A 7 1.34 -2.59 18.43
C ASP A 7 2.32 -1.41 18.18
N ASP A 8 3.32 -1.58 17.31
CA ASP A 8 4.37 -0.57 17.08
C ASP A 8 3.98 0.51 16.06
N LYS A 9 2.81 0.40 15.43
CA LYS A 9 2.34 1.35 14.40
C LYS A 9 0.99 1.94 14.74
N PRO A 10 0.74 3.23 14.45
CA PRO A 10 -0.58 3.83 14.63
C PRO A 10 -1.68 3.01 13.91
N ILE A 11 -2.68 2.57 14.67
CA ILE A 11 -3.77 1.71 14.20
C ILE A 11 -4.44 2.22 12.92
N PHE A 12 -4.65 3.54 12.79
CA PHE A 12 -5.28 4.10 11.59
C PHE A 12 -4.44 3.89 10.32
N GLN A 13 -3.11 3.90 10.43
CA GLN A 13 -2.21 3.64 9.29
C GLN A 13 -2.30 2.18 8.85
N GLN A 14 -2.45 1.26 9.80
CA GLN A 14 -2.60 -0.15 9.51
C GLN A 14 -3.89 -0.46 8.75
N ILE A 15 -4.99 0.27 9.06
CA ILE A 15 -6.24 0.18 8.30
C ILE A 15 -6.04 0.62 6.85
N CYS A 16 -5.31 1.74 6.64
CA CYS A 16 -4.99 2.20 5.29
C CYS A 16 -4.20 1.14 4.53
N VAL A 17 -3.09 0.68 5.10
CA VAL A 17 -2.22 -0.33 4.49
C VAL A 17 -3.02 -1.59 4.17
N MET A 18 -3.87 -2.07 5.07
CA MET A 18 -4.69 -3.26 4.83
C MET A 18 -5.61 -3.10 3.62
N ILE A 19 -6.31 -1.98 3.49
CA ILE A 19 -7.17 -1.73 2.32
C ILE A 19 -6.33 -1.59 1.05
N GLU A 20 -5.18 -0.92 1.11
CA GLU A 20 -4.27 -0.79 -0.02
C GLU A 20 -3.72 -2.16 -0.48
N GLU A 21 -3.35 -3.05 0.43
CA GLU A 21 -2.95 -4.43 0.12
C GLU A 21 -4.11 -5.20 -0.51
N ASP A 22 -5.31 -5.16 0.10
CA ASP A 22 -6.48 -5.88 -0.42
C ASP A 22 -6.81 -5.42 -1.87
N ILE A 23 -6.59 -4.13 -2.21
CA ILE A 23 -6.72 -3.63 -3.60
C ILE A 23 -5.61 -4.18 -4.51
N LEU A 24 -4.36 -4.16 -4.05
CA LEU A 24 -3.22 -4.61 -4.84
C LEU A 24 -3.25 -6.11 -5.13
N ASP A 25 -3.69 -6.89 -4.15
CA ASP A 25 -3.87 -8.34 -4.21
C ASP A 25 -5.16 -8.77 -4.95
N ASN A 26 -5.91 -7.82 -5.52
CA ASN A 26 -7.22 -8.03 -6.17
C ASN A 26 -8.27 -8.69 -5.28
N GLN A 27 -8.21 -8.51 -3.96
CA GLN A 27 -9.27 -8.93 -3.04
C GLN A 27 -10.46 -7.96 -3.08
N ILE A 28 -10.19 -6.68 -3.36
CA ILE A 28 -11.20 -5.65 -3.57
C ILE A 28 -10.91 -4.95 -4.90
N HIS A 29 -11.89 -4.92 -5.78
CA HIS A 29 -11.73 -4.33 -7.11
C HIS A 29 -12.13 -2.87 -7.14
N GLU A 30 -11.77 -2.19 -8.23
CA GLU A 30 -12.26 -0.84 -8.51
C GLU A 30 -13.78 -0.81 -8.55
N GLU A 31 -14.37 0.29 -8.08
CA GLU A 31 -15.81 0.47 -7.97
C GLU A 31 -16.52 -0.54 -7.04
N GLU A 32 -15.76 -1.35 -6.30
CA GLU A 32 -16.27 -2.25 -5.27
C GLU A 32 -16.41 -1.51 -3.92
N LYS A 33 -17.43 -1.91 -3.15
CA LYS A 33 -17.71 -1.30 -1.85
C LYS A 33 -16.74 -1.82 -0.80
N ILE A 34 -16.13 -0.91 -0.03
CA ILE A 34 -15.30 -1.27 1.12
C ILE A 34 -16.11 -1.33 2.42
N PRO A 35 -15.60 -2.00 3.47
CA PRO A 35 -16.19 -1.94 4.79
C PRO A 35 -16.34 -0.50 5.31
N SER A 36 -17.47 -0.21 5.95
CA SER A 36 -17.72 1.07 6.60
C SER A 36 -16.81 1.26 7.82
N THR A 37 -16.67 2.52 8.24
CA THR A 37 -15.97 2.89 9.48
C THR A 37 -16.43 2.08 10.69
N ASN A 38 -17.74 1.84 10.83
CA ASN A 38 -18.32 1.11 11.96
C ASN A 38 -18.01 -0.40 11.88
N GLU A 39 -18.04 -0.97 10.67
CA GLU A 39 -17.67 -2.37 10.45
C GLU A 39 -16.19 -2.60 10.77
N LEU A 40 -15.31 -1.70 10.31
CA LEU A 40 -13.88 -1.74 10.62
C LEU A 40 -13.63 -1.58 12.13
N ALA A 41 -14.29 -0.61 12.77
CA ALA A 41 -14.15 -0.37 14.19
C ALA A 41 -14.57 -1.59 15.03
N LYS A 42 -15.68 -2.23 14.65
CA LYS A 42 -16.18 -3.45 15.30
C LYS A 42 -15.25 -4.64 15.07
N PHE A 43 -14.82 -4.86 13.83
CA PHE A 43 -13.99 -6.02 13.47
C PHE A 43 -12.64 -5.99 14.20
N TYR A 44 -11.96 -4.84 14.18
CA TYR A 44 -10.65 -4.67 14.81
C TYR A 44 -10.73 -4.31 16.30
N ARG A 45 -11.94 -4.10 16.85
CA ARG A 45 -12.18 -3.65 18.24
C ARG A 45 -11.45 -2.36 18.58
N ILE A 46 -11.53 -1.38 17.68
CA ILE A 46 -10.85 -0.09 17.80
C ILE A 46 -11.87 1.06 17.91
N ASN A 47 -11.38 2.24 18.30
CA ASN A 47 -12.21 3.43 18.36
C ASN A 47 -12.72 3.82 16.94
N PRO A 48 -14.03 4.07 16.74
CA PRO A 48 -14.59 4.53 15.47
C PRO A 48 -13.91 5.77 14.88
N ALA A 49 -13.45 6.71 15.72
CA ALA A 49 -12.69 7.88 15.26
C ALA A 49 -11.35 7.50 14.62
N THR A 50 -10.69 6.44 15.13
CA THR A 50 -9.44 5.91 14.56
C THR A 50 -9.69 5.26 13.20
N ALA A 51 -10.77 4.47 13.08
CA ALA A 51 -11.19 3.92 11.79
C ALA A 51 -11.55 5.04 10.79
N ALA A 52 -12.23 6.09 11.25
CA ALA A 52 -12.59 7.23 10.42
C ALA A 52 -11.36 7.95 9.89
N LYS A 53 -10.32 8.12 10.71
CA LYS A 53 -9.05 8.72 10.29
C LYS A 53 -8.35 7.90 9.20
N GLY A 54 -8.39 6.57 9.29
CA GLY A 54 -7.86 5.69 8.24
C GLY A 54 -8.62 5.84 6.93
N ILE A 55 -9.96 5.78 6.99
CA ILE A 55 -10.82 6.02 5.82
C ILE A 55 -10.59 7.40 5.20
N GLN A 56 -10.50 8.45 6.01
CA GLN A 56 -10.26 9.81 5.51
C GLN A 56 -8.90 9.90 4.81
N THR A 57 -7.87 9.23 5.33
CA THR A 57 -6.55 9.19 4.69
C THR A 57 -6.63 8.59 3.28
N LEU A 58 -7.39 7.50 3.11
CA LEU A 58 -7.59 6.88 1.79
C LEU A 58 -8.41 7.75 0.84
N VAL A 59 -9.35 8.55 1.37
CA VAL A 59 -10.10 9.55 0.58
C VAL A 59 -9.17 10.66 0.12
N ASP A 60 -8.33 11.19 1.02
CA ASP A 60 -7.38 12.26 0.70
C ASP A 60 -6.33 11.80 -0.32
N LYS A 61 -5.96 10.50 -0.30
CA LYS A 61 -5.13 9.85 -1.32
C LYS A 61 -5.89 9.50 -2.62
N GLU A 62 -7.18 9.78 -2.72
CA GLU A 62 -8.05 9.41 -3.85
C GLU A 62 -8.01 7.90 -4.18
N ILE A 63 -7.78 7.05 -3.18
CA ILE A 63 -7.82 5.59 -3.33
C ILE A 63 -9.26 5.08 -3.21
N ILE A 64 -10.06 5.77 -2.41
CA ILE A 64 -11.47 5.48 -2.24
C ILE A 64 -12.29 6.77 -2.34
N TYR A 65 -13.57 6.63 -2.66
CA TYR A 65 -14.50 7.74 -2.75
C TYR A 65 -15.84 7.41 -2.12
N LYS A 66 -16.61 8.45 -1.81
CA LYS A 66 -17.92 8.32 -1.16
C LYS A 66 -19.05 8.38 -2.19
N ARG A 67 -19.94 7.39 -2.15
CA ARG A 67 -21.26 7.45 -2.81
C ARG A 67 -22.32 7.80 -1.77
N ARG A 68 -22.93 8.99 -1.91
CA ARG A 68 -23.93 9.52 -0.95
C ARG A 68 -25.04 8.50 -0.69
N GLY A 69 -25.28 8.19 0.59
CA GLY A 69 -26.30 7.25 1.03
C GLY A 69 -25.98 5.77 0.84
N ILE A 70 -24.86 5.41 0.21
CA ILE A 70 -24.55 4.01 -0.16
C ILE A 70 -23.32 3.48 0.58
N GLY A 71 -22.24 4.26 0.65
CA GLY A 71 -21.00 3.87 1.32
C GLY A 71 -19.73 4.41 0.66
N MET A 72 -18.62 3.74 0.95
CA MET A 72 -17.29 4.02 0.41
C MET A 72 -16.92 2.96 -0.63
N PHE A 73 -16.25 3.37 -1.70
CA PHE A 73 -15.94 2.54 -2.86
C PHE A 73 -14.50 2.79 -3.31
N VAL A 74 -13.87 1.78 -3.89
CA VAL A 74 -12.52 1.93 -4.48
C VAL A 74 -12.59 2.79 -5.73
N GLN A 75 -11.70 3.77 -5.84
CA GLN A 75 -11.61 4.67 -6.97
C GLN A 75 -11.12 3.91 -8.22
N LYS A 76 -11.70 4.20 -9.39
CA LYS A 76 -11.11 3.77 -10.66
C LYS A 76 -9.68 4.30 -10.83
N GLY A 77 -8.73 3.42 -11.16
CA GLY A 77 -7.29 3.70 -11.24
C GLY A 77 -6.56 3.64 -9.89
N ALA A 78 -7.24 3.23 -8.80
CA ALA A 78 -6.62 3.17 -7.48
C ALA A 78 -5.44 2.18 -7.44
N LYS A 79 -5.58 1.04 -8.13
CA LYS A 79 -4.54 0.01 -8.14
C LYS A 79 -3.28 0.52 -8.83
N GLU A 80 -3.40 1.12 -10.00
CA GLU A 80 -2.27 1.69 -10.73
C GLU A 80 -1.59 2.80 -9.91
N LYS A 81 -2.37 3.64 -9.23
CA LYS A 81 -1.85 4.68 -8.35
C LYS A 81 -1.02 4.10 -7.21
N LEU A 82 -1.52 3.05 -6.54
CA LEU A 82 -0.79 2.37 -5.47
C LEU A 82 0.48 1.67 -5.98
N ILE A 83 0.44 1.05 -7.16
CA ILE A 83 1.63 0.45 -7.78
C ILE A 83 2.70 1.52 -8.03
N GLU A 84 2.32 2.68 -8.55
CA GLU A 84 3.25 3.76 -8.83
C GLU A 84 3.87 4.35 -7.55
N GLU A 85 3.06 4.57 -6.51
CA GLU A 85 3.56 4.96 -5.18
C GLU A 85 4.57 3.95 -4.60
N ARG A 86 4.30 2.64 -4.78
CA ARG A 86 5.21 1.57 -4.35
C ARG A 86 6.49 1.53 -5.16
N LYS A 87 6.42 1.72 -6.48
CA LYS A 87 7.61 1.81 -7.34
C LYS A 87 8.51 2.96 -6.92
N GLN A 88 7.94 4.14 -6.67
CA GLN A 88 8.73 5.30 -6.21
C GLN A 88 9.41 5.02 -4.87
N THR A 89 8.67 4.42 -3.93
CA THR A 89 9.21 4.02 -2.63
C THR A 89 10.31 2.96 -2.78
N PHE A 90 10.14 2.00 -3.68
CA PHE A 90 11.13 0.96 -3.96
C PHE A 90 12.42 1.55 -4.55
N MET A 91 12.30 2.45 -5.53
CA MET A 91 13.45 3.12 -6.14
C MET A 91 14.27 3.87 -5.09
N LYS A 92 13.60 4.65 -4.24
CA LYS A 92 14.25 5.43 -3.19
C LYS A 92 14.89 4.58 -2.10
N ASN A 93 14.23 3.51 -1.67
CA ASN A 93 14.67 2.75 -0.49
C ASN A 93 15.64 1.61 -0.82
N TYR A 94 15.64 1.10 -2.05
CA TYR A 94 16.47 -0.05 -2.44
C TYR A 94 17.42 0.29 -3.59
N VAL A 95 16.91 0.89 -4.68
CA VAL A 95 17.71 1.08 -5.89
C VAL A 95 18.73 2.22 -5.71
N GLU A 96 18.32 3.36 -5.17
CA GLU A 96 19.25 4.48 -4.91
C GLU A 96 20.39 4.10 -3.95
N PRO A 97 20.14 3.45 -2.78
CA PRO A 97 21.20 2.97 -1.91
C PRO A 97 22.13 1.95 -2.58
N LEU A 98 21.57 1.01 -3.36
CA LEU A 98 22.36 0.04 -4.12
C LEU A 98 23.31 0.73 -5.10
N LEU A 99 22.81 1.71 -5.87
CA LEU A 99 23.63 2.44 -6.85
C LEU A 99 24.72 3.26 -6.16
N HIS A 100 24.43 3.85 -5.00
CA HIS A 100 25.42 4.58 -4.22
C HIS A 100 26.54 3.65 -3.73
N GLU A 101 26.20 2.46 -3.23
CA GLU A 101 27.20 1.50 -2.76
C GLU A 101 28.01 0.89 -3.90
N ALA A 102 27.35 0.53 -5.01
CA ALA A 102 28.02 0.06 -6.22
C ALA A 102 29.09 1.05 -6.70
N LYS A 103 28.76 2.36 -6.70
CA LYS A 103 29.71 3.42 -7.05
C LYS A 103 30.93 3.45 -6.12
N ARG A 104 30.74 3.29 -4.81
CA ARG A 104 31.85 3.25 -3.83
C ARG A 104 32.76 2.05 -4.04
N LEU A 105 32.18 0.92 -4.43
CA LEU A 105 32.88 -0.34 -4.68
C LEU A 105 33.44 -0.46 -6.11
N ARG A 106 33.19 0.54 -6.98
CA ARG A 106 33.55 0.53 -8.40
C ARG A 106 32.89 -0.60 -9.19
N VAL A 107 31.73 -1.03 -8.74
CA VAL A 107 30.87 -1.99 -9.46
C VAL A 107 30.14 -1.22 -10.56
N GLY A 108 30.38 -1.62 -11.81
CA GLY A 108 29.79 -1.00 -12.99
C GLY A 108 28.34 -1.42 -13.22
N LYS A 109 27.61 -0.69 -14.07
CA LYS A 109 26.23 -1.02 -14.45
C LYS A 109 26.14 -2.42 -15.08
N GLU A 110 27.09 -2.74 -15.96
CA GLU A 110 27.16 -4.02 -16.67
C GLU A 110 27.37 -5.17 -15.69
N GLU A 111 28.15 -4.94 -14.62
CA GLU A 111 28.37 -5.94 -13.58
C GLU A 111 27.08 -6.19 -12.77
N ILE A 112 26.35 -5.14 -12.39
CA ILE A 112 25.03 -5.25 -11.73
C ILE A 112 24.05 -6.04 -12.59
N ILE A 113 23.94 -5.71 -13.89
CA ILE A 113 23.06 -6.42 -14.82
C ILE A 113 23.45 -7.90 -14.88
N SER A 114 24.75 -8.21 -14.95
CA SER A 114 25.21 -9.60 -14.97
C SER A 114 24.89 -10.38 -13.69
N TYR A 115 24.82 -9.71 -12.52
CA TYR A 115 24.36 -10.35 -11.29
C TYR A 115 22.84 -10.60 -11.31
N MET A 116 22.06 -9.67 -11.84
CA MET A 116 20.60 -9.83 -11.96
C MET A 116 20.23 -11.00 -12.88
N GLU A 117 20.87 -11.10 -14.04
CA GLU A 117 20.61 -12.17 -15.01
C GLU A 117 20.94 -13.57 -14.46
N ARG A 118 21.93 -13.70 -13.56
CA ARG A 118 22.30 -14.99 -12.94
C ARG A 118 21.30 -15.48 -11.90
N GLU A 119 20.58 -14.57 -11.26
CA GLU A 119 19.60 -14.90 -10.23
C GLU A 119 18.22 -15.19 -10.83
N ASP A 120 17.87 -14.58 -11.97
CA ASP A 120 16.61 -14.86 -12.70
C ASP A 120 16.56 -16.27 -13.32
N ASP A 121 17.73 -16.92 -13.50
CA ASP A 121 17.88 -18.28 -14.04
C ASP A 121 17.77 -19.40 -12.96
N GLN A 122 17.50 -19.05 -11.70
CA GLN A 122 17.31 -20.00 -10.58
C GLN A 122 15.86 -20.11 -10.14
#